data_AF-A0A961JKC9-F1
#
_entry.id   AF-A0A961JKC9-F1
#
_cell.length_a   1.000
_cell.length_b   1.000
_cell.length_c   1.000
_cell.angle_alpha   90.00
_cell.angle_beta   90.00
_cell.angle_gamma   90.00
#
_symmetry.space_group_name_H-M   'P 1'
#
loop_
_entity.id
_entity.type
_entity.pdbx_description
1 polymer ?
#
loop_
_entity_poly.entity_id
_entity_poly.type
_entity_poly.pdbx_seq_one_letter_code
_entity_poly.pdbx_strand_id
1 'polypeptide(L)'
;MTIIKNHPQPEARMMIVGSWALTLLCGLTAFLNGVSVVIALAAGGALALGGSLMLRGSPAFARIGAAQALVGQGIVLNATLTGHAWQIDMHMMYFALLATVVVLNDIPAILAAAAMVALHHLTLTFIMPGLVFPSTDLASNIPRTVVHAAILMVETGALVAAVATRHRLDAGIRAQNAELESARAQANGDRQRAEALAARSDEAARSADLARTEAEAAL
;
A
#
# COMPACT_ATOMS: atom_id res chain seq x y z
N MET A 1 -6.84 28.76 -1.19
CA MET A 1 -6.32 27.68 -2.06
C MET A 1 -5.24 26.94 -1.30
N THR A 2 -5.62 25.93 -0.53
CA THR A 2 -4.70 25.16 0.32
C THR A 2 -3.80 24.32 -0.58
N ILE A 3 -2.51 24.66 -0.63
CA ILE A 3 -1.50 23.88 -1.34
C ILE A 3 -1.45 22.52 -0.65
N ILE A 4 -2.05 21.51 -1.28
CA ILE A 4 -1.91 20.11 -0.87
C ILE A 4 -0.41 19.81 -1.00
N LYS A 5 0.28 19.71 0.14
CA LYS A 5 1.66 19.23 0.15
C LYS A 5 1.65 17.84 -0.46
N ASN A 6 2.22 17.70 -1.65
CA ASN A 6 2.40 16.42 -2.32
C ASN A 6 3.31 15.56 -1.44
N HIS A 7 2.72 14.69 -0.63
CA HIS A 7 3.46 13.57 -0.06
C HIS A 7 3.88 12.69 -1.24
N PRO A 8 5.18 12.37 -1.40
CA PRO A 8 5.60 11.44 -2.44
C PRO A 8 4.92 10.10 -2.19
N GLN A 9 4.24 9.57 -3.22
CA GLN A 9 3.57 8.26 -3.20
C GLN A 9 4.25 7.34 -4.23
N PRO A 10 5.49 6.92 -3.97
CA PRO A 10 6.26 6.13 -4.93
C PRO A 10 5.57 4.82 -5.28
N GLU A 11 4.89 4.19 -4.32
CA GLU A 11 4.16 2.92 -4.51
C GLU A 11 2.97 3.10 -5.46
N ALA A 12 2.18 4.16 -5.27
CA ALA A 12 1.06 4.48 -6.16
C ALA A 12 1.57 4.81 -7.57
N ARG A 13 2.68 5.56 -7.68
CA ARG A 13 3.30 5.86 -8.99
C ARG A 13 3.81 4.59 -9.69
N MET A 14 4.41 3.67 -8.95
CA MET A 14 4.87 2.38 -9.47
C MET A 14 3.71 1.60 -10.10
N MET A 15 2.55 1.55 -9.43
CA MET A 15 1.35 0.89 -9.96
C MET A 15 0.79 1.58 -11.20
N ILE A 16 0.83 2.92 -11.26
CA ILE A 16 0.43 3.66 -12.47
C ILE A 16 1.37 3.38 -13.65
N VAL A 17 2.68 3.34 -13.42
CA VAL A 17 3.66 2.95 -14.46
C VAL A 17 3.38 1.52 -14.93
N GLY A 18 3.15 0.59 -14.00
CA GLY A 18 2.74 -0.78 -14.32
C GLY A 18 1.45 -0.83 -15.14
N SER A 19 0.45 0.00 -14.79
CA SER A 19 -0.80 0.09 -15.54
C SER A 19 -0.58 0.56 -16.98
N TRP A 20 0.27 1.56 -17.20
CA TRP A 20 0.61 2.00 -18.57
C TRP A 20 1.35 0.93 -19.36
N ALA A 21 2.27 0.19 -18.73
CA ALA A 21 2.96 -0.93 -19.37
C ALA A 21 1.98 -2.04 -19.77
N LEU A 22 1.03 -2.38 -18.88
CA LEU A 22 -0.01 -3.36 -19.17
C LEU A 22 -1.00 -2.88 -20.24
N THR A 23 -1.27 -1.58 -20.35
CA THR A 23 -2.07 -1.04 -21.48
C THR A 23 -1.41 -1.37 -22.82
N LEU A 24 -0.08 -1.22 -22.93
CA LEU A 24 0.65 -1.59 -24.15
C LEU A 24 0.58 -3.10 -24.42
N LEU A 25 0.69 -3.91 -23.37
CA LEU A 25 0.50 -5.37 -23.48
C LEU A 25 -0.92 -5.73 -23.94
N CYS A 26 -1.95 -5.04 -23.46
CA CYS A 26 -3.32 -5.22 -23.92
C CYS A 26 -3.47 -4.87 -25.40
N GLY A 27 -2.83 -3.79 -25.87
CA GLY A 27 -2.79 -3.45 -27.30
C GLY A 27 -2.10 -4.52 -28.14
N LEU A 28 -0.98 -5.07 -27.66
CA LEU A 28 -0.24 -6.13 -28.34
C LEU A 28 -1.06 -7.42 -28.41
N THR A 29 -1.62 -7.88 -27.29
CA THR A 29 -2.46 -9.09 -27.26
C THR A 29 -3.71 -8.92 -28.11
N ALA A 30 -4.31 -7.72 -28.12
CA ALA A 30 -5.43 -7.42 -29.00
C ALA A 30 -5.06 -7.58 -30.49
N PHE A 31 -3.91 -7.03 -30.88
CA PHE A 31 -3.40 -7.15 -32.25
C PHE A 31 -3.15 -8.60 -32.65
N LEU A 32 -2.48 -9.37 -31.77
CA LEU A 32 -2.14 -10.77 -32.03
C LEU A 32 -3.37 -11.69 -32.10
N ASN A 33 -4.42 -11.40 -31.33
CA ASN A 33 -5.66 -12.18 -31.30
C ASN A 33 -6.73 -11.68 -32.30
N GLY A 34 -6.43 -10.66 -33.10
CA GLY A 34 -7.36 -10.12 -34.08
C GLY A 34 -8.59 -9.40 -33.48
N VAL A 35 -8.51 -8.97 -32.22
CA VAL A 35 -9.55 -8.15 -31.58
C VAL A 35 -9.20 -6.66 -31.67
N SER A 36 -10.14 -5.78 -31.35
CA SER A 36 -9.96 -4.33 -31.56
C SER A 36 -8.87 -3.73 -30.66
N VAL A 37 -7.72 -3.42 -31.26
CA VAL A 37 -6.59 -2.71 -30.61
C VAL A 37 -7.03 -1.35 -30.08
N VAL A 38 -7.88 -0.64 -30.83
CA VAL A 38 -8.38 0.69 -30.44
C VAL A 38 -9.18 0.59 -29.15
N ILE A 39 -10.07 -0.40 -29.02
CA ILE A 39 -10.87 -0.60 -27.80
C ILE A 39 -9.96 -1.01 -26.64
N ALA A 40 -9.01 -1.92 -26.86
CA ALA A 40 -8.07 -2.37 -25.83
C ALA A 40 -7.22 -1.21 -25.27
N LEU A 41 -6.62 -0.41 -26.16
CA LEU A 41 -5.81 0.76 -25.76
C LEU A 41 -6.67 1.86 -25.14
N ALA A 42 -7.90 2.08 -25.63
CA ALA A 42 -8.80 3.07 -25.05
C ALA A 42 -9.24 2.68 -23.63
N ALA A 43 -9.63 1.42 -23.41
CA ALA A 43 -10.05 0.93 -22.10
C ALA A 43 -8.89 0.91 -21.10
N GLY A 44 -7.74 0.31 -21.47
CA GLY A 44 -6.55 0.28 -20.63
C GLY A 44 -5.99 1.69 -20.37
N GLY A 45 -5.98 2.54 -21.39
CA GLY A 45 -5.57 3.95 -21.30
C GLY A 45 -6.47 4.78 -20.41
N ALA A 46 -7.80 4.59 -20.47
CA ALA A 46 -8.75 5.27 -19.60
C ALA A 46 -8.54 4.92 -18.11
N LEU A 47 -8.29 3.64 -17.80
CA LEU A 47 -7.94 3.18 -16.45
C LEU A 47 -6.63 3.81 -15.96
N ALA A 48 -5.57 3.72 -16.78
CA ALA A 48 -4.25 4.26 -16.44
C ALA A 48 -4.29 5.79 -16.27
N LEU A 49 -5.02 6.49 -17.13
CA LEU A 49 -5.22 7.94 -17.05
C LEU A 49 -6.05 8.32 -15.82
N GLY A 50 -7.15 7.61 -15.54
CA GLY A 50 -7.97 7.82 -14.35
C GLY A 50 -7.15 7.70 -13.07
N GLY A 51 -6.36 6.63 -12.95
CA GLY A 51 -5.43 6.46 -11.83
C GLY A 51 -4.38 7.59 -11.76
N SER A 52 -3.82 7.99 -12.90
CA SER A 52 -2.85 9.10 -13.00
C SER A 52 -3.46 10.44 -12.52
N LEU A 53 -4.73 10.69 -12.82
CA LEU A 53 -5.45 11.86 -12.33
C LEU A 53 -5.69 11.79 -10.82
N MET A 54 -6.03 10.61 -10.29
CA MET A 54 -6.24 10.41 -8.85
C MET A 54 -4.96 10.59 -8.02
N LEU A 55 -3.76 10.43 -8.61
CA LEU A 55 -2.49 10.77 -7.95
C LEU A 55 -2.39 12.25 -7.54
N ARG A 56 -3.18 13.13 -8.16
CA ARG A 56 -3.23 14.57 -7.81
C ARG A 56 -4.15 14.87 -6.62
N GLY A 57 -4.90 13.88 -6.14
CA GLY A 57 -5.84 14.00 -5.03
C GLY A 57 -5.20 13.75 -3.66
N SER A 58 -6.03 13.38 -2.68
CA SER A 58 -5.55 12.97 -1.36
C SER A 58 -4.76 11.65 -1.44
N PRO A 59 -3.89 11.34 -0.46
CA PRO A 59 -3.17 10.07 -0.43
C PRO A 59 -4.08 8.84 -0.48
N ALA A 60 -5.24 8.88 0.17
CA ALA A 60 -6.20 7.79 0.12
C ALA A 60 -6.76 7.60 -1.31
N PHE A 61 -7.16 8.69 -1.97
CA PHE A 61 -7.65 8.63 -3.35
C PHE A 61 -6.58 8.14 -4.32
N ALA A 62 -5.35 8.63 -4.20
CA ALA A 62 -4.24 8.23 -5.04
C ALA A 62 -3.94 6.73 -4.95
N ARG A 63 -3.95 6.15 -3.74
CA ARG A 63 -3.77 4.69 -3.54
C ARG A 63 -4.92 3.88 -4.13
N ILE A 64 -6.17 4.26 -3.86
CA ILE A 64 -7.34 3.59 -4.44
C ILE A 64 -7.29 3.66 -5.97
N GLY A 65 -7.05 4.84 -6.54
CA GLY A 65 -6.99 5.04 -7.98
C GLY A 65 -5.87 4.24 -8.65
N ALA A 66 -4.69 4.15 -8.03
CA ALA A 66 -3.58 3.35 -8.52
C ALA A 66 -3.90 1.85 -8.48
N ALA A 67 -4.54 1.36 -7.42
CA ALA A 67 -4.96 -0.03 -7.31
C ALA A 67 -6.02 -0.39 -8.37
N GLN A 68 -7.04 0.46 -8.56
CA GLN A 68 -8.06 0.28 -9.59
C GLN A 68 -7.47 0.28 -11.00
N ALA A 69 -6.57 1.24 -11.28
CA ALA A 69 -5.92 1.35 -12.58
C ALA A 69 -5.14 0.08 -12.92
N LEU A 70 -4.37 -0.44 -11.97
CA LEU A 70 -3.55 -1.63 -12.18
C LEU A 70 -4.40 -2.90 -12.31
N VAL A 71 -5.27 -3.18 -11.35
CA VAL A 71 -6.11 -4.41 -11.36
C VAL A 71 -7.09 -4.41 -12.52
N GLY A 72 -7.60 -3.24 -12.90
CA GLY A 72 -8.45 -3.09 -14.07
C GLY A 72 -7.76 -3.51 -15.38
N GLN A 73 -6.43 -3.47 -15.48
CA GLN A 73 -5.74 -3.99 -16.67
C GLN A 73 -5.90 -5.49 -16.82
N GLY A 74 -6.08 -6.25 -15.73
CA GLY A 74 -6.39 -7.67 -15.80
C GLY A 74 -7.71 -7.93 -16.54
N ILE A 75 -8.70 -7.06 -16.35
CA ILE A 75 -9.99 -7.13 -17.05
C ILE A 75 -9.81 -6.92 -18.55
N VAL A 76 -9.05 -5.88 -18.93
CA VAL A 76 -8.79 -5.57 -20.33
C VAL A 76 -8.00 -6.71 -20.98
N LEU A 77 -6.95 -7.20 -20.31
CA LEU A 77 -6.12 -8.30 -20.80
C LEU A 77 -6.92 -9.61 -21.00
N ASN A 78 -7.81 -9.94 -20.07
CA ASN A 78 -8.67 -11.12 -20.24
C ASN A 78 -9.60 -10.97 -21.45
N ALA A 79 -10.18 -9.78 -21.62
CA ALA A 79 -11.05 -9.48 -22.75
C ALA A 79 -10.29 -9.52 -24.09
N THR A 80 -9.03 -9.10 -24.15
CA THR A 80 -8.22 -9.17 -25.39
C THR A 80 -7.87 -10.60 -25.80
N LEU A 81 -8.07 -11.57 -24.92
CA LEU A 81 -7.89 -13.00 -25.16
C LEU A 81 -9.21 -13.75 -25.38
N THR A 82 -10.32 -13.03 -25.59
CA THR A 82 -11.62 -13.67 -25.87
C THR A 82 -11.50 -14.69 -27.02
N GLY A 83 -11.88 -15.94 -26.74
CA GLY A 83 -11.80 -17.05 -27.70
C GLY A 83 -10.41 -17.69 -27.85
N HIS A 84 -9.40 -17.15 -27.19
CA HIS A 84 -8.06 -17.74 -27.11
C HIS A 84 -8.00 -18.77 -25.96
N ALA A 85 -7.27 -19.88 -26.15
CA ALA A 85 -7.17 -20.94 -25.14
C ALA A 85 -6.67 -20.44 -23.77
N TRP A 86 -5.75 -19.47 -23.78
CA TRP A 86 -5.17 -18.86 -22.56
C TRP A 86 -6.09 -17.88 -21.83
N GLN A 87 -7.30 -17.60 -22.33
CA GLN A 87 -8.23 -16.70 -21.66
C GLN A 87 -8.50 -17.16 -20.22
N ILE A 88 -8.74 -18.44 -20.02
CA ILE A 88 -9.02 -18.97 -18.69
C ILE A 88 -7.79 -18.90 -17.77
N ASP A 89 -6.59 -19.13 -18.31
CA ASP A 89 -5.34 -19.06 -17.55
C ASP A 89 -5.03 -17.62 -17.10
N MET A 90 -5.39 -16.62 -17.92
CA MET A 90 -5.19 -15.22 -17.56
C MET A 90 -6.05 -14.73 -16.40
N HIS A 91 -7.01 -15.53 -15.90
CA HIS A 91 -7.69 -15.20 -14.64
C HIS A 91 -6.70 -15.12 -13.47
N MET A 92 -5.58 -15.83 -13.54
CA MET A 92 -4.55 -15.76 -12.50
C MET A 92 -3.92 -14.37 -12.41
N MET A 93 -4.00 -13.55 -13.47
CA MET A 93 -3.54 -12.16 -13.42
C MET A 93 -4.35 -11.30 -12.46
N TYR A 94 -5.64 -11.57 -12.23
CA TYR A 94 -6.42 -10.80 -11.25
C TYR A 94 -5.84 -10.95 -9.84
N PHE A 95 -5.55 -12.19 -9.44
CA PHE A 95 -4.94 -12.50 -8.14
C PHE A 95 -3.52 -11.93 -8.06
N ALA A 96 -2.70 -12.16 -9.08
CA ALA A 96 -1.33 -11.63 -9.12
C ALA A 96 -1.29 -10.09 -8.97
N LEU A 97 -2.15 -9.38 -9.71
CA LEU A 97 -2.23 -7.92 -9.62
C LEU A 97 -2.78 -7.47 -8.26
N LEU A 98 -3.81 -8.13 -7.72
CA LEU A 98 -4.34 -7.83 -6.38
C LEU A 98 -3.28 -8.04 -5.30
N ALA A 99 -2.48 -9.11 -5.38
CA ALA A 99 -1.38 -9.35 -4.46
C ALA A 99 -0.37 -8.20 -4.47
N THR A 100 -0.08 -7.59 -5.63
CA THR A 100 0.83 -6.43 -5.67
C THR A 100 0.25 -5.19 -4.98
N VAL A 101 -1.08 -5.05 -4.88
CA VAL A 101 -1.75 -3.91 -4.22
C VAL A 101 -1.32 -3.77 -2.76
N VAL A 102 -0.90 -4.86 -2.10
CA VAL A 102 -0.41 -4.87 -0.71
C VAL A 102 0.75 -3.89 -0.47
N VAL A 103 1.52 -3.56 -1.52
CA VAL A 103 2.63 -2.60 -1.44
C VAL A 103 2.14 -1.20 -1.06
N LEU A 104 0.88 -0.84 -1.39
CA LEU A 104 0.29 0.44 -0.97
C LEU A 104 0.06 0.54 0.54
N ASN A 105 0.15 -0.58 1.27
CA ASN A 105 -0.06 -0.67 2.72
C ASN A 105 -1.39 -0.03 3.17
N ASP A 106 -2.44 -0.15 2.35
CA ASP A 106 -3.72 0.53 2.52
C ASP A 106 -4.89 -0.45 2.32
N ILE A 107 -5.62 -0.71 3.40
CA ILE A 107 -6.75 -1.64 3.42
C ILE A 107 -7.89 -1.16 2.48
N PRO A 108 -8.30 0.12 2.49
CA PRO A 108 -9.32 0.61 1.54
C PRO A 108 -8.95 0.36 0.08
N ALA A 109 -7.68 0.55 -0.32
CA ALA A 109 -7.22 0.28 -1.68
C ALA A 109 -7.32 -1.22 -2.05
N ILE A 110 -6.94 -2.11 -1.13
CA ILE A 110 -7.08 -3.57 -1.31
C ILE A 110 -8.56 -3.94 -1.50
N LEU A 111 -9.43 -3.47 -0.60
CA LEU A 111 -10.86 -3.78 -0.65
C LEU A 111 -11.52 -3.23 -1.90
N ALA A 112 -11.17 -2.01 -2.32
CA ALA A 112 -11.66 -1.44 -3.56
C ALA A 112 -11.25 -2.28 -4.77
N ALA A 113 -9.97 -2.70 -4.83
CA ALA A 113 -9.46 -3.52 -5.93
C ALA A 113 -10.15 -4.90 -5.99
N ALA A 114 -10.29 -5.57 -4.85
CA ALA A 114 -11.03 -6.83 -4.76
C ALA A 114 -12.50 -6.66 -5.17
N ALA A 115 -13.14 -5.55 -4.77
CA ALA A 115 -14.51 -5.24 -5.17
C ALA A 115 -14.65 -5.06 -6.69
N MET A 116 -13.67 -4.43 -7.35
CA MET A 116 -13.67 -4.32 -8.82
C MET A 116 -13.61 -5.70 -9.49
N VAL A 117 -12.75 -6.60 -9.02
CA VAL A 117 -12.65 -7.97 -9.53
C VAL A 117 -13.97 -8.72 -9.33
N ALA A 118 -14.53 -8.66 -8.12
CA ALA A 118 -15.78 -9.34 -7.78
C ALA A 118 -16.96 -8.83 -8.62
N LEU A 119 -17.11 -7.51 -8.73
CA LEU A 119 -18.18 -6.88 -9.50
C LEU A 119 -18.06 -7.20 -10.99
N HIS A 120 -16.83 -7.19 -11.53
CA HIS A 120 -16.57 -7.59 -12.91
C HIS A 120 -17.00 -9.03 -13.18
N HIS A 121 -16.54 -9.98 -12.36
CA HIS A 121 -16.87 -11.39 -12.53
C HIS A 121 -18.38 -11.62 -12.41
N LEU A 122 -19.02 -11.06 -11.37
CA LEU A 122 -20.45 -11.21 -11.17
C LEU A 122 -21.25 -10.63 -12.34
N THR A 123 -20.95 -9.38 -12.72
CA THR A 123 -21.70 -8.66 -13.76
C THR A 123 -21.52 -9.32 -15.12
N LEU A 124 -20.29 -9.61 -15.52
CA LEU A 124 -20.03 -10.18 -16.85
C LEU A 124 -20.42 -11.64 -16.96
N THR A 125 -20.44 -12.42 -15.87
CA THR A 125 -20.98 -13.79 -15.88
C THR A 125 -22.40 -13.83 -16.44
N PHE A 126 -23.23 -12.81 -16.18
CA PHE A 126 -24.61 -12.77 -16.65
C PHE A 126 -24.83 -11.98 -17.94
N ILE A 127 -24.07 -10.90 -18.19
CA ILE A 127 -24.32 -9.99 -19.32
C ILE A 127 -23.49 -10.38 -20.55
N MET A 128 -22.20 -10.68 -20.38
CA MET A 128 -21.27 -11.00 -21.48
C MET A 128 -20.28 -12.08 -21.03
N PRO A 129 -20.75 -13.33 -20.80
CA PRO A 129 -19.92 -14.38 -20.19
C PRO A 129 -18.67 -14.69 -21.02
N GLY A 130 -18.71 -14.53 -22.34
CA GLY A 130 -17.57 -14.75 -23.23
C GLY A 130 -16.37 -13.83 -22.99
N LEU A 131 -16.55 -12.71 -22.29
CA LEU A 131 -15.44 -11.82 -21.91
C LEU A 131 -14.71 -12.29 -20.64
N VAL A 132 -15.30 -13.23 -19.91
CA VAL A 132 -14.72 -13.85 -18.72
C VAL A 132 -14.35 -15.29 -19.04
N PHE A 133 -15.32 -16.12 -19.40
CA PHE A 133 -15.12 -17.55 -19.62
C PHE A 133 -15.00 -17.93 -21.11
N PRO A 134 -14.31 -19.04 -21.43
CA PRO A 134 -14.28 -19.59 -22.80
C PRO A 134 -15.65 -20.04 -23.31
N SER A 135 -16.58 -20.38 -22.42
CA SER A 135 -17.95 -20.81 -22.72
C SER A 135 -18.97 -19.76 -22.31
N THR A 136 -20.11 -19.72 -23.00
CA THR A 136 -21.28 -18.91 -22.62
C THR A 136 -22.27 -19.67 -21.73
N ASP A 137 -22.07 -20.98 -21.55
CA ASP A 137 -22.94 -21.82 -20.73
C ASP A 137 -22.87 -21.46 -19.24
N LEU A 138 -23.99 -21.04 -18.67
CA LEU A 138 -24.07 -20.56 -17.31
C LEU A 138 -23.90 -21.69 -16.27
N ALA A 139 -24.31 -22.92 -16.61
CA ALA A 139 -24.18 -24.07 -15.72
C ALA A 139 -22.72 -24.44 -15.46
N SER A 140 -21.85 -24.31 -16.48
CA SER A 140 -20.40 -24.47 -16.34
C SER A 140 -19.68 -23.26 -15.74
N ASN A 141 -20.19 -22.05 -15.98
CA ASN A 141 -19.54 -20.81 -15.53
C ASN A 141 -19.82 -20.49 -14.06
N ILE A 142 -21.05 -20.69 -13.55
CA ILE A 142 -21.39 -20.37 -12.15
C ILE A 142 -20.47 -21.08 -11.14
N PRO A 143 -20.24 -22.41 -11.21
CA PRO A 143 -19.34 -23.08 -10.28
C PRO A 143 -17.91 -22.52 -10.31
N ARG A 144 -17.41 -22.15 -11.51
CA ARG A 144 -16.10 -21.52 -11.66
C ARG A 144 -16.06 -20.15 -10.98
N THR A 145 -17.09 -19.32 -11.19
CA THR A 145 -17.21 -18.02 -10.51
C THR A 145 -17.22 -18.18 -8.99
N VAL A 146 -17.93 -19.17 -8.45
CA VAL A 146 -17.96 -19.45 -7.00
C VAL A 146 -16.58 -19.83 -6.46
N VAL A 147 -15.86 -20.72 -7.17
CA VAL A 147 -14.49 -21.10 -6.79
C VAL A 147 -13.55 -19.89 -6.80
N HIS A 148 -13.60 -19.07 -7.85
CA HIS A 148 -12.77 -17.86 -7.93
C HIS A 148 -13.13 -16.83 -6.86
N ALA A 149 -14.42 -16.68 -6.53
CA ALA A 149 -14.86 -15.81 -5.45
C ALA A 149 -14.33 -16.28 -4.09
N ALA A 150 -14.34 -17.58 -3.82
CA ALA A 150 -13.77 -18.13 -2.59
C ALA A 150 -12.25 -17.87 -2.49
N ILE A 151 -11.51 -18.10 -3.58
CA ILE A 151 -10.07 -17.82 -3.66
C ILE A 151 -9.79 -16.33 -3.44
N LEU A 152 -10.56 -15.45 -4.12
CA LEU A 152 -10.47 -14.00 -3.98
C LEU A 152 -10.67 -13.55 -2.52
N MET A 153 -11.65 -14.14 -1.81
CA MET A 153 -11.89 -13.83 -0.40
C MET A 153 -10.73 -14.25 0.50
N VAL A 154 -10.17 -15.44 0.27
CA VAL A 154 -9.01 -15.94 1.04
C VAL A 154 -7.80 -15.03 0.82
N GLU A 155 -7.49 -14.70 -0.43
CA GLU A 155 -6.39 -13.80 -0.77
C GLU A 155 -6.60 -12.41 -0.15
N THR A 156 -7.77 -11.81 -0.38
CA THR A 156 -8.10 -10.48 0.16
C THR A 156 -7.97 -10.46 1.69
N GLY A 157 -8.47 -11.49 2.38
CA GLY A 157 -8.34 -11.64 3.83
C GLY A 157 -6.89 -11.70 4.28
N ALA A 158 -6.05 -12.48 3.59
CA ALA A 158 -4.62 -12.57 3.89
C ALA A 158 -3.90 -11.22 3.68
N LEU A 159 -4.20 -10.50 2.61
CA LEU A 159 -3.61 -9.18 2.34
C LEU A 159 -4.03 -8.14 3.39
N VAL A 160 -5.31 -8.12 3.77
CA VAL A 160 -5.82 -7.24 4.84
C VAL A 160 -5.14 -7.56 6.18
N ALA A 161 -5.01 -8.85 6.53
CA ALA A 161 -4.33 -9.27 7.74
C ALA A 161 -2.83 -8.87 7.74
N ALA A 162 -2.15 -8.98 6.60
CA ALA A 162 -0.77 -8.58 6.45
C ALA A 162 -0.59 -7.06 6.68
N VAL A 163 -1.43 -6.23 6.06
CA VAL A 163 -1.39 -4.76 6.24
C VAL A 163 -1.75 -4.37 7.68
N ALA A 164 -2.79 -4.97 8.26
CA ALA A 164 -3.17 -4.72 9.65
C ALA A 164 -2.04 -5.08 10.63
N THR A 165 -1.34 -6.19 10.38
CA THR A 165 -0.19 -6.60 11.19
C THR A 165 0.95 -5.60 11.07
N ARG A 166 1.27 -5.14 9.86
CA ARG A 166 2.30 -4.10 9.65
C ARG A 166 1.95 -2.80 10.38
N HIS A 167 0.71 -2.33 10.28
CA HIS A 167 0.25 -1.12 10.98
C HIS A 167 0.43 -1.24 12.50
N ARG A 168 0.14 -2.41 13.08
CA ARG A 168 0.34 -2.70 14.50
C ARG A 168 1.83 -2.70 14.89
N LEU A 169 2.68 -3.34 14.09
CA LEU A 169 4.13 -3.36 14.33
C LEU A 169 4.72 -1.95 14.26
N ASP A 170 4.35 -1.17 13.24
CA ASP A 170 4.82 0.20 13.08
C ASP A 170 4.37 1.10 14.25
N ALA A 171 3.16 0.90 14.77
CA ALA A 171 2.68 1.60 15.95
C ALA A 171 3.47 1.22 17.21
N GLY A 172 3.78 -0.07 17.39
CA GLY A 172 4.60 -0.57 18.49
C GLY A 172 6.02 0.00 18.46
N ILE A 173 6.67 0.00 17.29
CA ILE A 173 8.02 0.57 17.11
C ILE A 173 8.01 2.07 17.43
N ARG A 174 7.00 2.81 16.97
CA ARG A 174 6.89 4.25 17.30
C ARG A 174 6.73 4.49 18.81
N ALA A 175 5.92 3.69 19.48
CA ALA A 175 5.73 3.78 20.93
C ALA A 175 7.04 3.48 21.68
N GLN A 176 7.73 2.39 21.31
CA GLN A 176 9.01 2.02 21.91
C GLN A 176 10.08 3.10 21.70
N ASN A 177 10.16 3.69 20.50
CA ASN A 177 11.11 4.76 20.23
C ASN A 177 10.82 6.01 21.05
N ALA A 178 9.54 6.36 21.26
CA ALA A 178 9.14 7.48 22.10
C ALA A 178 9.50 7.23 23.58
N GLU A 179 9.31 6.01 24.06
CA GLU A 179 9.70 5.60 25.42
C GLU A 179 11.22 5.64 25.60
N LEU A 180 11.99 5.11 24.65
CA LEU A 180 13.46 5.18 24.67
C LEU A 180 13.97 6.62 24.66
N GLU A 181 13.36 7.50 23.88
CA GLU A 181 13.73 8.92 23.85
C GLU A 181 13.43 9.61 25.18
N SER A 182 12.29 9.29 25.81
CA SER A 182 11.96 9.79 27.15
C SER A 182 12.92 9.28 28.22
N ALA A 183 13.26 7.98 28.19
CA ALA A 183 14.20 7.38 29.13
C ALA A 183 15.60 7.98 28.98
N ARG A 184 16.06 8.23 27.75
CA ARG A 184 17.32 8.95 27.47
C ARG A 184 17.30 10.37 27.99
N ALA A 185 16.21 11.11 27.78
CA ALA A 185 16.06 12.47 28.29
C ALA A 185 16.11 12.51 29.83
N GLN A 186 15.45 11.55 30.50
CA GLN A 186 15.49 11.42 31.96
C GLN A 186 16.89 11.07 32.46
N ALA A 187 17.55 10.07 31.87
CA ALA A 187 18.90 9.68 32.25
C ALA A 187 19.91 10.84 32.07
N ASN A 188 19.79 11.61 30.98
CA ASN A 188 20.60 12.81 30.77
C ASN A 188 20.31 13.89 31.81
N GLY A 189 19.04 14.10 32.18
CA GLY A 189 18.65 15.04 33.22
C GLY A 189 19.18 14.64 34.61
N ASP A 190 19.10 13.36 34.96
CA ASP A 190 19.61 12.84 36.23
C ASP A 190 21.13 12.90 36.28
N ARG A 191 21.81 12.62 35.16
CA ARG A 191 23.26 12.81 35.04
C ARG A 191 23.65 14.27 35.26
N GLN A 192 22.98 15.22 34.61
CA GLN A 192 23.26 16.65 34.80
C GLN A 192 23.02 17.10 36.25
N ARG A 193 21.97 16.59 36.90
CA ARG A 193 21.70 16.84 38.32
C ARG A 193 22.82 16.28 39.20
N ALA A 194 23.26 15.06 38.95
CA ALA A 194 24.35 14.43 39.69
C ALA A 194 25.67 15.21 39.52
N GLU A 195 26.01 15.63 38.30
CA GLU A 195 27.17 16.47 38.02
C GLU A 195 27.08 17.83 38.74
N ALA A 196 25.90 18.47 38.74
CA ALA A 196 25.68 19.73 39.45
C ALA A 196 25.77 19.59 40.98
N LEU A 197 25.26 18.49 41.55
CA LEU A 197 25.39 18.19 42.98
C LEU A 197 26.85 17.96 43.37
N ALA A 198 27.61 17.19 42.56
CA ALA A 198 29.03 16.95 42.79
C ALA A 198 29.83 18.28 42.78
N ALA A 199 29.59 19.14 41.78
CA ALA A 199 30.24 20.45 41.70
C ALA A 199 29.95 21.34 42.92
N ARG A 200 28.71 21.35 43.42
CA ARG A 200 28.33 22.09 44.64
C ARG A 200 29.00 21.52 45.89
N SER A 201 29.10 20.20 45.99
CA SER A 201 29.79 19.53 47.09
C SER A 201 31.28 19.90 47.12
N ASP A 202 31.93 19.89 45.96
CA ASP A 202 33.35 20.28 45.83
C ASP A 202 33.57 21.75 46.21
N GLU A 203 32.68 22.65 45.78
CA GLU A 203 32.74 24.07 46.14
C GLU A 203 32.55 24.29 47.65
N ALA A 204 31.56 23.62 48.25
CA ALA A 204 31.33 23.67 49.69
C ALA A 204 32.55 23.16 50.48
N ALA A 205 33.15 22.04 50.05
CA ALA A 205 34.35 21.50 50.68
C ALA A 205 35.53 22.48 50.61
N ARG A 206 35.74 23.14 49.45
CA ARG A 206 36.78 24.18 49.31
C ARG A 206 36.52 25.38 50.22
N SER A 207 35.27 25.84 50.31
CA SER A 207 34.92 26.97 51.18
C SER A 207 35.14 26.67 52.65
N ALA A 208 34.84 25.44 53.09
CA ALA A 208 35.06 24.99 54.46
C ALA A 208 36.55 24.89 54.79
N ASP A 209 37.37 24.40 53.86
CA ASP A 209 38.83 24.32 54.03
C ASP A 209 39.45 25.73 54.17
N LEU A 210 39.05 26.66 53.29
CA LEU A 210 39.46 28.06 53.39
C LEU A 210 39.10 28.67 54.75
N ALA A 211 37.84 28.54 55.19
CA ALA A 211 37.40 29.05 56.47
C ALA A 211 38.17 28.44 57.66
N ARG A 212 38.56 27.16 57.57
CA ARG A 212 39.40 26.51 58.59
C ARG A 212 40.80 27.12 58.61
N THR A 213 41.42 27.29 57.45
CA THR A 213 42.76 27.88 57.36
C THR A 213 42.79 29.34 57.85
N GLU A 214 41.74 30.12 57.58
CA GLU A 214 41.59 31.48 58.10
C GLU A 214 41.45 31.50 59.63
N ALA A 215 40.67 30.57 60.19
CA ALA A 215 40.49 30.46 61.64
C ALA A 215 41.80 30.02 62.34
N GLU A 216 42.56 29.10 61.75
CA GLU A 216 43.86 28.67 62.26
C GLU A 216 44.89 29.82 62.23
N ALA A 217 44.84 30.70 61.23
CA ALA A 217 45.74 31.85 61.11
C ALA A 217 45.42 33.01 62.08
N ALA A 218 44.24 33.01 62.71
CA ALA A 218 43.79 34.04 63.64
C ALA A 218 44.07 33.74 65.12
N LEU A 219 44.62 32.55 65.44
CA LEU A 219 45.05 32.11 66.77
C LEU A 219 46.56 32.34 66.96
#